data_AF-A0A973GBC6-F1
#
_entry.id   AF-A0A973GBC6-F1
#
_cell.length_a   1.000
_cell.length_b   1.000
_cell.length_c   1.000
_cell.angle_alpha   90.00
_cell.angle_beta   90.00
_cell.angle_gamma   90.00
#
_symmetry.space_group_name_H-M   'P 1'
#
loop_
_entity.id
_entity.type
_entity.pdbx_description
1 polymer ?
#
loop_
_entity_poly.entity_id
_entity_poly.type
_entity_poly.pdbx_seq_one_letter_code
_entity_poly.pdbx_strand_id
1 'polypeptide(L)'
;MEQFATAARWFGAMTPPRALLFIDELGTVTLTGLRWRGDAGARCGTGRLGASVAVFGQPRLLKGEYRIREMRSSIDGLDGFAGFRPVNYEFPGRGEPAVIALDDSAKVKWRSNGFTYTLGAEASWSGRSGTSFAATAVPYISTHRARGATPAEHLRAQWAIRDLLLFAHGRKLAWRSHRVIDDQFPLFTLDGATHGPDPAETHFSGTVSEHALPEPSSVSLAFPALQLAALGSTGLKRWTDLYADERFRRAAQPVAEVINGAATFIEPQLMMLAAALDYFGYYRYADRKSRPMQASILKCLDSADLDWPTIGTRAGIARAISNVNNDLKHPDRERRPDSDALRGVTALARVIARAQVFDLLGVDTDARTAFLRSIDGRWPTDTLNSSGLTITDGGKFVRNA
;
A
#
# COMPACT_ATOMS: atom_id res chain seq x y z
N MET A 1 -1.39 47.57 11.44
CA MET A 1 -0.63 46.84 10.39
C MET A 1 0.44 45.90 10.94
N GLU A 2 0.95 46.13 12.16
CA GLU A 2 2.00 45.31 12.79
C GLU A 2 1.61 43.83 13.01
N GLN A 3 0.34 43.56 13.32
CA GLN A 3 -0.20 42.22 13.55
C GLN A 3 0.02 41.25 12.36
N PHE A 4 0.11 41.78 11.13
CA PHE A 4 0.32 40.99 9.92
C PHE A 4 1.75 41.06 9.40
N ALA A 5 2.66 41.78 10.06
CA ALA A 5 4.02 42.01 9.57
C ALA A 5 4.81 40.70 9.44
N THR A 6 4.62 39.75 10.37
CA THR A 6 5.27 38.44 10.33
C THR A 6 4.78 37.59 9.16
N ALA A 7 3.47 37.53 8.94
CA ALA A 7 2.89 36.81 7.80
C ALA A 7 3.26 37.48 6.46
N ALA A 8 3.21 38.81 6.39
CA ALA A 8 3.63 39.58 5.22
C ALA A 8 5.11 39.35 4.89
N ARG A 9 5.99 39.20 5.90
CA ARG A 9 7.39 38.80 5.69
C ARG A 9 7.52 37.40 5.13
N TRP A 10 6.75 36.42 5.63
CA TRP A 10 6.79 35.06 5.09
C TRP A 10 6.36 35.01 3.62
N PHE A 11 5.29 35.74 3.27
CA PHE A 11 4.79 35.78 1.90
C PHE A 11 5.69 36.58 0.97
N GLY A 12 6.20 37.74 1.40
CA GLY A 12 7.15 38.54 0.61
C GLY A 12 8.51 37.88 0.40
N ALA A 13 9.00 37.10 1.37
CA ALA A 13 10.27 36.38 1.25
C ALA A 13 10.14 34.96 0.66
N MET A 14 8.92 34.47 0.44
CA MET A 14 8.62 33.10 0.00
C MET A 14 9.24 32.00 0.87
N THR A 15 9.56 32.30 2.13
CA THR A 15 10.15 31.38 3.10
C THR A 15 9.15 31.13 4.23
N PRO A 16 8.27 30.12 4.11
CA PRO A 16 7.35 29.79 5.19
C PRO A 16 8.12 29.28 6.41
N PRO A 17 7.55 29.40 7.62
CA PRO A 17 8.11 28.75 8.80
C PRO A 17 8.15 27.24 8.61
N ARG A 18 9.06 26.56 9.32
CA ARG A 18 9.22 25.09 9.21
C ARG A 18 8.04 24.32 9.79
N ALA A 19 7.40 24.89 10.81
CA ALA A 19 6.18 24.37 11.43
C ALA A 19 5.26 25.53 11.84
N LEU A 20 3.96 25.25 11.89
CA LEU A 20 2.92 26.17 12.39
C LEU A 20 2.00 25.43 13.34
N LEU A 21 1.49 26.15 14.33
CA LEU A 21 0.39 25.71 15.14
C LEU A 21 -0.87 26.41 14.65
N PHE A 22 -1.86 25.64 14.23
CA PHE A 22 -3.20 26.11 13.92
C PHE A 22 -4.11 25.76 15.09
N ILE A 23 -4.88 26.74 15.58
CA ILE A 23 -5.78 26.58 16.72
C ILE A 23 -7.13 27.17 16.33
N ASP A 24 -8.18 26.38 16.52
CA ASP A 24 -9.57 26.79 16.37
C ASP A 24 -10.42 26.24 17.53
N GLU A 25 -11.74 26.37 17.43
CA GLU A 25 -12.69 25.84 18.42
C GLU A 25 -12.75 24.30 18.49
N LEU A 26 -12.27 23.60 17.46
CA LEU A 26 -12.25 22.14 17.39
C LEU A 26 -10.95 21.55 17.95
N GLY A 27 -9.89 22.36 18.03
CA GLY A 27 -8.68 22.01 18.76
C GLY A 27 -7.41 22.58 18.14
N THR A 28 -6.32 21.84 18.30
CA THR A 28 -4.99 22.26 17.88
C THR A 28 -4.41 21.31 16.85
N VAL A 29 -3.88 21.86 15.76
CA VAL A 29 -3.23 21.12 14.69
C VAL A 29 -1.81 21.63 14.48
N THR A 30 -0.85 20.73 14.61
CA THR A 30 0.56 20.98 14.29
C THR A 30 0.83 20.69 12.82
N LEU A 31 1.19 21.72 12.06
CA LEU A 31 1.49 21.64 10.63
C LEU A 31 2.99 21.65 10.39
N THR A 32 3.51 20.70 9.61
CA THR A 32 4.94 20.60 9.30
C THR A 32 5.20 20.35 7.81
N GLY A 33 6.44 20.64 7.38
CA GLY A 33 6.84 20.55 5.97
C GLY A 33 6.06 21.53 5.10
N LEU A 34 5.89 22.74 5.62
CA LEU A 34 5.14 23.81 4.98
C LEU A 34 5.82 24.24 3.69
N ARG A 35 5.02 24.36 2.62
CA ARG A 35 5.43 24.85 1.32
C ARG A 35 4.56 26.02 0.94
N TRP A 36 5.18 27.02 0.33
CA TRP A 36 4.45 28.12 -0.28
C TRP A 36 3.63 27.61 -1.48
N ARG A 37 2.39 28.07 -1.61
CA ARG A 37 1.45 27.67 -2.67
C ARG A 37 0.89 28.84 -3.48
N GLY A 38 1.15 30.08 -3.07
CA GLY A 38 0.63 31.28 -3.71
C GLY A 38 0.49 32.43 -2.73
N ASP A 39 0.45 33.66 -3.25
CA ASP A 39 0.04 34.86 -2.56
C ASP A 39 -0.89 35.70 -3.46
N ALA A 40 -1.69 36.57 -2.84
CA ALA A 40 -2.63 37.46 -3.50
C ALA A 40 -2.85 38.73 -2.65
N GLY A 41 -3.04 39.87 -3.32
CA GLY A 41 -3.49 41.12 -2.70
C GLY A 41 -2.41 42.21 -2.60
N ALA A 42 -2.73 43.41 -3.09
CA ALA A 42 -1.82 44.56 -3.13
C ALA A 42 -1.79 45.40 -1.83
N ARG A 43 -2.82 45.27 -0.95
CA ARG A 43 -2.96 46.07 0.28
C ARG A 43 -2.95 45.23 1.57
N CYS A 44 -3.44 44.00 1.51
CA CYS A 44 -3.31 42.99 2.54
C CYS A 44 -2.81 41.72 1.83
N GLY A 45 -1.58 41.29 2.14
CA GLY A 45 -1.02 40.08 1.56
C GLY A 45 -1.71 38.86 2.14
N THR A 46 -2.53 38.20 1.33
CA THR A 46 -3.12 36.90 1.63
C THR A 46 -2.24 35.84 1.00
N GLY A 47 -1.85 34.80 1.73
CA GLY A 47 -1.03 33.73 1.15
C GLY A 47 -1.51 32.34 1.51
N ARG A 48 -1.15 31.39 0.67
CA ARG A 48 -1.52 29.98 0.80
C ARG A 48 -0.29 29.16 1.14
N LEU A 49 -0.39 28.40 2.22
CA LEU A 49 0.59 27.40 2.60
C LEU A 49 -0.01 26.01 2.44
N GLY A 50 0.81 25.04 2.04
CA GLY A 50 0.45 23.63 2.06
C GLY A 50 1.37 22.88 3.02
N ALA A 51 0.79 22.19 4.00
CA ALA A 51 1.54 21.28 4.86
C ALA A 51 1.69 19.91 4.20
N SER A 52 2.83 19.25 4.41
CA SER A 52 2.99 17.84 4.03
C SER A 52 2.45 16.88 5.09
N VAL A 53 2.46 17.31 6.35
CA VAL A 53 1.96 16.55 7.50
C VAL A 53 1.20 17.48 8.42
N ALA A 54 0.00 17.06 8.83
CA ALA A 54 -0.80 17.70 9.87
C ALA A 54 -1.01 16.70 11.01
N VAL A 55 -0.60 17.05 12.23
CA VAL A 55 -0.81 16.24 13.44
C VAL A 55 -1.87 16.94 14.28
N PHE A 56 -3.02 16.31 14.47
CA PHE A 56 -4.13 16.78 15.30
C PHE A 56 -3.81 16.54 16.77
N GLY A 57 -2.91 17.38 17.28
CA GLY A 57 -2.42 17.32 18.63
C GLY A 57 -1.56 18.54 18.93
N GLN A 58 -1.69 19.06 20.15
CA GLN A 58 -0.82 20.09 20.66
C GLN A 58 0.56 19.47 20.97
N PRO A 59 1.67 20.07 20.51
CA PRO A 59 2.99 19.58 20.85
C PRO A 59 3.44 20.15 22.20
N ARG A 60 4.31 19.43 22.95
CA ARG A 60 4.97 20.00 24.14
C ARG A 60 5.75 21.28 23.83
N LEU A 61 6.41 21.28 22.67
CA LEU A 61 7.17 22.40 22.15
C LEU A 61 7.03 22.43 20.64
N LEU A 62 6.79 23.62 20.08
CA LEU A 62 6.78 23.81 18.63
C LEU A 62 8.21 23.65 18.08
N LYS A 63 8.42 22.64 17.24
CA LYS A 63 9.71 22.34 16.62
C LYS A 63 9.60 22.44 15.10
N GLY A 64 10.69 22.82 14.45
CA GLY A 64 10.74 22.86 12.97
C GLY A 64 10.71 21.47 12.33
N GLU A 65 11.06 20.42 13.08
CA GLU A 65 10.96 19.02 12.66
C GLU A 65 10.67 18.16 13.89
N TYR A 66 9.81 17.16 13.72
CA TYR A 66 9.46 16.20 14.77
C TYR A 66 10.08 14.84 14.44
N ARG A 67 10.87 14.31 15.38
CA ARG A 67 11.34 12.92 15.36
C ARG A 67 10.56 12.17 16.42
N ILE A 68 9.63 11.34 15.98
CA ILE A 68 8.71 10.57 16.80
C ILE A 68 9.20 9.13 16.93
N ARG A 69 8.90 8.47 18.04
CA ARG A 69 9.29 7.06 18.25
C ARG A 69 8.37 6.08 17.55
N GLU A 70 7.07 6.33 17.52
CA GLU A 70 6.11 5.39 16.99
C GLU A 70 5.05 6.07 16.11
N MET A 71 4.72 5.39 15.01
CA MET A 71 3.58 5.72 14.16
C MET A 71 2.77 4.47 13.90
N ARG A 72 1.46 4.60 14.06
CA ARG A 72 0.47 3.56 13.79
C ARG A 72 -0.40 3.96 12.62
N SER A 73 -0.73 3.02 11.75
CA SER A 73 -1.63 3.26 10.62
C SER A 73 -2.59 2.10 10.44
N SER A 74 -3.74 2.37 9.83
CA SER A 74 -4.67 1.37 9.36
C SER A 74 -4.84 1.48 7.85
N ILE A 75 -5.06 0.34 7.19
CA ILE A 75 -5.19 0.22 5.73
C ILE A 75 -6.16 -0.91 5.41
N ASP A 76 -6.89 -0.76 4.32
CA ASP A 76 -7.73 -1.82 3.76
C ASP A 76 -6.98 -3.15 3.62
N GLY A 77 -7.74 -4.24 3.79
CA GLY A 77 -7.24 -5.59 3.54
C GLY A 77 -6.25 -6.11 4.59
N LEU A 78 -5.84 -5.29 5.55
CA LEU A 78 -4.97 -5.73 6.63
C LEU A 78 -5.65 -6.77 7.53
N ASP A 79 -6.95 -6.62 7.82
CA ASP A 79 -7.70 -7.61 8.61
C ASP A 79 -7.72 -8.99 7.94
N GLY A 80 -8.17 -9.06 6.68
CA GLY A 80 -8.20 -10.32 5.93
C GLY A 80 -6.82 -10.93 5.67
N PHE A 81 -5.78 -10.10 5.56
CA PHE A 81 -4.39 -10.55 5.45
C PHE A 81 -3.86 -11.12 6.77
N ALA A 82 -4.08 -10.42 7.89
CA ALA A 82 -3.52 -10.78 9.19
C ALA A 82 -4.31 -11.89 9.88
N GLY A 83 -5.63 -11.90 9.73
CA GLY A 83 -6.52 -12.89 10.32
C GLY A 83 -6.64 -12.81 11.84
N PHE A 84 -6.27 -11.69 12.47
CA PHE A 84 -6.40 -11.52 13.90
C PHE A 84 -7.87 -11.47 14.33
N ARG A 85 -8.20 -12.06 15.48
CA ARG A 85 -9.56 -12.12 16.02
C ARG A 85 -9.58 -11.61 17.47
N PRO A 86 -9.43 -10.28 17.67
CA PRO A 86 -9.38 -9.72 19.01
C PRO A 86 -10.75 -9.63 19.70
N VAL A 87 -11.83 -9.89 18.97
CA VAL A 87 -13.19 -9.95 19.50
C VAL A 87 -13.68 -11.37 19.29
N ASN A 88 -13.85 -12.11 20.39
CA ASN A 88 -14.39 -13.46 20.40
C ASN A 88 -15.73 -13.45 21.12
N TYR A 89 -16.70 -14.20 20.62
CA TYR A 89 -18.00 -14.31 21.24
C TYR A 89 -18.52 -15.73 21.09
N GLU A 90 -19.24 -16.18 22.11
CA GLU A 90 -19.95 -17.45 22.07
C GLU A 90 -21.44 -17.16 21.93
N PHE A 91 -22.13 -17.92 21.06
CA PHE A 91 -23.58 -17.85 20.98
C PHE A 91 -24.17 -18.58 22.19
N PRO A 92 -24.82 -17.87 23.13
CA PRO A 92 -25.38 -18.52 24.31
C PRO A 92 -26.57 -19.40 23.94
N GLY A 93 -26.84 -20.42 24.77
CA GLY A 93 -28.11 -21.12 24.76
C GLY A 93 -29.28 -20.19 25.10
N ARG A 94 -30.51 -20.66 24.86
CA ARG A 94 -31.71 -19.85 25.16
C ARG A 94 -31.77 -19.53 26.66
N GLY A 95 -31.65 -18.26 27.01
CA GLY A 95 -31.68 -17.77 28.41
C GLY A 95 -30.31 -17.60 29.07
N GLU A 96 -29.22 -17.90 28.36
CA GLU A 96 -27.85 -17.70 28.83
C GLU A 96 -27.30 -16.32 28.41
N PRO A 97 -26.39 -15.72 29.20
CA PRO A 97 -25.77 -14.46 28.83
C PRO A 97 -24.76 -14.65 27.69
N ALA A 98 -24.77 -13.74 26.71
CA ALA A 98 -23.72 -13.68 25.71
C ALA A 98 -22.41 -13.18 26.37
N VAL A 99 -21.33 -13.96 26.24
CA VAL A 99 -20.00 -13.57 26.71
C VAL A 99 -19.18 -13.11 25.50
N ILE A 100 -18.66 -11.89 25.58
CA ILE A 100 -17.77 -11.32 24.57
C ILE A 100 -16.40 -11.14 25.22
N ALA A 101 -15.41 -11.88 24.74
CA ALA A 101 -14.03 -11.81 25.18
C ALA A 101 -13.22 -10.92 24.22
N LEU A 102 -12.53 -9.93 24.79
CA LEU A 102 -11.63 -9.05 24.06
C LEU A 102 -10.18 -9.48 24.32
N ASP A 103 -9.45 -9.91 23.29
CA ASP A 103 -8.07 -10.38 23.37
C ASP A 103 -7.20 -9.69 22.31
N ASP A 104 -6.48 -8.65 22.70
CA ASP A 104 -5.59 -7.91 21.80
C ASP A 104 -4.19 -8.53 21.70
N SER A 105 -3.94 -9.72 22.25
CA SER A 105 -2.58 -10.28 22.38
C SER A 105 -1.94 -10.68 21.04
N ALA A 106 -2.76 -11.01 20.03
CA ALA A 106 -2.29 -11.46 18.73
C ALA A 106 -1.56 -10.35 17.96
N LYS A 107 -0.22 -10.42 17.96
CA LYS A 107 0.68 -9.45 17.31
C LYS A 107 1.86 -10.17 16.68
N VAL A 108 2.28 -9.71 15.50
CA VAL A 108 3.50 -10.18 14.84
C VAL A 108 4.50 -9.04 14.75
N LYS A 109 5.72 -9.26 15.26
CA LYS A 109 6.78 -8.25 15.32
C LYS A 109 8.04 -8.70 14.59
N TRP A 110 8.69 -7.78 13.89
CA TRP A 110 9.98 -8.03 13.25
C TRP A 110 10.79 -6.74 13.12
N ARG A 111 12.08 -6.85 12.79
CA ARG A 111 12.98 -5.71 12.60
C ARG A 111 13.55 -5.69 11.18
N SER A 112 13.51 -4.52 10.56
CA SER A 112 14.06 -4.28 9.23
C SER A 112 14.41 -2.80 9.06
N ASN A 113 15.53 -2.50 8.40
CA ASN A 113 15.96 -1.13 8.05
C ASN A 113 15.91 -0.10 9.20
N GLY A 114 16.27 -0.52 10.41
CA GLY A 114 16.28 0.35 11.59
C GLY A 114 14.92 0.65 12.21
N PHE A 115 13.85 0.00 11.75
CA PHE A 115 12.51 0.04 12.35
C PHE A 115 12.15 -1.33 12.95
N THR A 116 11.45 -1.29 14.08
CA THR A 116 10.66 -2.42 14.57
C THR A 116 9.25 -2.26 14.02
N TYR A 117 8.76 -3.25 13.28
CA TYR A 117 7.40 -3.29 12.78
C TYR A 117 6.54 -4.16 13.68
N THR A 118 5.25 -3.83 13.78
CA THR A 118 4.24 -4.65 14.43
C THR A 118 2.98 -4.66 13.56
N LEU A 119 2.48 -5.84 13.22
CA LEU A 119 1.09 -6.02 12.81
C LEU A 119 0.31 -6.50 14.02
N GLY A 120 -0.86 -5.93 14.27
CA GLY A 120 -1.77 -6.39 15.30
C GLY A 120 -3.19 -5.96 15.02
N ALA A 121 -4.11 -6.34 15.89
CA ALA A 121 -5.46 -5.79 15.93
C ALA A 121 -5.84 -5.46 17.37
N GLU A 122 -6.61 -4.39 17.55
CA GLU A 122 -7.20 -4.03 18.83
C GLU A 122 -8.70 -4.29 18.81
N ALA A 123 -9.28 -4.51 19.99
CA ALA A 123 -10.73 -4.49 20.15
C ALA A 123 -11.18 -3.09 20.55
N SER A 124 -11.86 -2.38 19.63
CA SER A 124 -12.61 -1.18 19.98
C SER A 124 -14.02 -1.58 20.36
N TRP A 125 -14.52 -1.11 21.51
CA TRP A 125 -15.86 -1.45 21.96
C TRP A 125 -16.61 -0.22 22.46
N SER A 126 -17.93 -0.28 22.37
CA SER A 126 -18.85 0.69 22.96
C SER A 126 -20.05 -0.05 23.51
N GLY A 127 -20.61 0.46 24.59
CA GLY A 127 -21.76 -0.15 25.24
C GLY A 127 -22.61 0.87 25.94
N ARG A 128 -23.91 0.61 25.96
CA ARG A 128 -24.87 1.33 26.80
C ARG A 128 -25.61 0.27 27.61
N SER A 129 -25.45 0.36 28.93
CA SER A 129 -26.03 -0.60 29.88
C SER A 129 -27.52 -0.83 29.60
N GLY A 130 -27.94 -2.10 29.60
CA GLY A 130 -29.33 -2.51 29.35
C GLY A 130 -29.83 -2.33 27.91
N THR A 131 -29.01 -1.88 26.95
CA THR A 131 -29.48 -1.57 25.58
C THR A 131 -28.62 -2.20 24.48
N SER A 132 -27.32 -1.93 24.46
CA SER A 132 -26.47 -2.38 23.34
C SER A 132 -25.02 -2.56 23.76
N PHE A 133 -24.36 -3.50 23.12
CA PHE A 133 -22.91 -3.66 23.13
C PHE A 133 -22.42 -3.88 21.70
N ALA A 134 -21.37 -3.19 21.30
CA ALA A 134 -20.73 -3.34 20.00
C ALA A 134 -19.22 -3.42 20.20
N ALA A 135 -18.59 -4.42 19.61
CA ALA A 135 -17.13 -4.55 19.58
C ALA A 135 -16.67 -4.79 18.14
N THR A 136 -15.52 -4.24 17.79
CA THR A 136 -14.97 -4.26 16.43
C THR A 136 -13.46 -4.44 16.50
N ALA A 137 -12.94 -5.31 15.64
CA ALA A 137 -11.51 -5.47 15.45
C ALA A 137 -10.95 -4.32 14.62
N VAL A 138 -9.90 -3.67 15.12
CA VAL A 138 -9.23 -2.55 14.46
C VAL A 138 -7.80 -2.98 14.12
N PRO A 139 -7.54 -3.44 12.87
CA PRO A 139 -6.21 -3.86 12.46
C PRO A 139 -5.29 -2.65 12.28
N TYR A 140 -4.00 -2.85 12.59
CA TYR A 140 -3.01 -1.79 12.49
C TYR A 140 -1.62 -2.29 12.10
N ILE A 141 -0.88 -1.38 11.47
CA ILE A 141 0.57 -1.44 11.25
C ILE A 141 1.20 -0.42 12.18
N SER A 142 2.13 -0.83 13.03
CA SER A 142 2.97 0.07 13.83
C SER A 142 4.42 -0.03 13.39
N THR A 143 5.09 1.12 13.38
CA THR A 143 6.53 1.24 13.15
C THR A 143 7.14 2.02 14.30
N HIS A 144 8.16 1.45 14.93
CA HIS A 144 8.87 2.06 16.05
C HIS A 144 10.37 2.22 15.75
N ARG A 145 10.94 3.38 16.11
CA ARG A 145 12.38 3.66 16.04
C ARG A 145 12.84 4.40 17.29
N ALA A 146 13.73 3.78 18.08
CA ALA A 146 14.15 4.29 19.38
C ALA A 146 14.78 5.71 19.32
N ARG A 147 15.58 6.00 18.29
CA ARG A 147 16.18 7.34 18.08
C ARG A 147 15.22 8.37 17.45
N GLY A 148 13.98 7.97 17.23
CA GLY A 148 12.98 8.71 16.50
C GLY A 148 13.22 8.78 14.99
N ALA A 149 12.13 8.92 14.24
CA ALA A 149 12.10 9.23 12.82
C ALA A 149 11.00 10.25 12.54
N THR A 150 11.09 10.94 11.42
CA THR A 150 10.02 11.84 10.98
C THR A 150 8.76 11.03 10.66
N PRO A 151 7.55 11.60 10.82
CA PRO A 151 6.32 10.92 10.40
C PRO A 151 6.37 10.42 8.95
N ALA A 152 7.01 11.18 8.05
CA ALA A 152 7.19 10.79 6.65
C ALA A 152 8.13 9.57 6.47
N GLU A 153 9.18 9.44 7.29
CA GLU A 153 10.04 8.24 7.30
C GLU A 153 9.29 7.01 7.81
N HIS A 154 8.48 7.16 8.87
CA HIS A 154 7.60 6.09 9.35
C HIS A 154 6.59 5.66 8.29
N LEU A 155 5.91 6.62 7.65
CA LEU A 155 5.00 6.31 6.55
C LEU A 155 5.74 5.55 5.46
N ARG A 156 6.86 6.06 4.95
CA ARG A 156 7.67 5.40 3.91
C ARG A 156 8.06 3.97 4.29
N ALA A 157 8.39 3.69 5.55
CA ALA A 157 8.66 2.34 6.01
C ALA A 157 7.43 1.41 5.85
N GLN A 158 6.23 1.92 6.11
CA GLN A 158 4.98 1.18 5.97
C GLN A 158 4.51 1.00 4.51
N TRP A 159 5.05 1.75 3.54
CA TRP A 159 4.76 1.54 2.11
C TRP A 159 5.17 0.14 1.63
N ALA A 160 6.21 -0.44 2.21
CA ALA A 160 6.56 -1.83 1.95
C ALA A 160 5.36 -2.75 2.27
N ILE A 161 4.70 -2.55 3.42
CA ILE A 161 3.55 -3.38 3.81
C ILE A 161 2.33 -3.08 2.95
N ARG A 162 2.07 -1.82 2.62
CA ARG A 162 1.02 -1.46 1.65
C ARG A 162 1.19 -2.24 0.34
N ASP A 163 2.39 -2.22 -0.22
CA ASP A 163 2.66 -2.88 -1.49
C ASP A 163 2.47 -4.40 -1.36
N LEU A 164 2.95 -5.02 -0.27
CA LEU A 164 2.69 -6.43 -0.01
C LEU A 164 1.18 -6.75 0.03
N LEU A 165 0.39 -5.91 0.68
CA LEU A 165 -1.07 -6.08 0.73
C LEU A 165 -1.69 -5.93 -0.67
N LEU A 166 -1.22 -4.98 -1.49
CA LEU A 166 -1.65 -4.84 -2.89
C LEU A 166 -1.33 -6.10 -3.70
N PHE A 167 -0.15 -6.70 -3.50
CA PHE A 167 0.20 -7.99 -4.11
C PHE A 167 -0.71 -9.13 -3.64
N ALA A 168 -0.97 -9.21 -2.33
CA ALA A 168 -1.79 -10.25 -1.72
C ALA A 168 -3.25 -10.18 -2.19
N HIS A 169 -3.84 -8.97 -2.22
CA HIS A 169 -5.24 -8.76 -2.58
C HIS A 169 -5.48 -8.59 -4.08
N GLY A 170 -4.49 -8.10 -4.84
CA GLY A 170 -4.65 -7.82 -6.27
C GLY A 170 -5.62 -6.68 -6.60
N ARG A 171 -5.94 -5.85 -5.61
CA ARG A 171 -6.94 -4.79 -5.68
C ARG A 171 -6.41 -3.52 -5.05
N LYS A 172 -7.02 -2.38 -5.41
CA LYS A 172 -6.74 -1.08 -4.79
C LYS A 172 -7.05 -1.12 -3.29
N LEU A 173 -6.15 -0.55 -2.49
CA LEU A 173 -6.27 -0.46 -1.04
C LEU A 173 -6.02 0.98 -0.61
N ALA A 174 -6.83 1.50 0.29
CA ALA A 174 -6.72 2.86 0.81
C ALA A 174 -6.19 2.86 2.25
N TRP A 175 -5.29 3.79 2.56
CA TRP A 175 -4.98 4.14 3.94
C TRP A 175 -6.23 4.72 4.61
N ARG A 176 -6.49 4.29 5.85
CA ARG A 176 -7.68 4.68 6.63
C ARG A 176 -7.37 5.66 7.73
N SER A 177 -6.21 5.53 8.34
CA SER A 177 -5.77 6.47 9.36
C SER A 177 -4.27 6.35 9.58
N HIS A 178 -3.70 7.43 10.11
CA HIS A 178 -2.37 7.44 10.70
C HIS A 178 -2.45 8.13 12.05
N ARG A 179 -1.66 7.66 13.02
CA ARG A 179 -1.56 8.23 14.36
C ARG A 179 -0.10 8.26 14.79
N VAL A 180 0.34 9.43 15.25
CA VAL A 180 1.64 9.60 15.91
C VAL A 180 1.49 9.26 17.39
N ILE A 181 2.43 8.48 17.92
CA ILE A 181 2.46 8.08 19.34
C ILE A 181 3.85 8.43 19.87
N ASP A 182 3.99 9.58 20.51
CA ASP A 182 5.26 10.04 21.09
C ASP A 182 5.02 11.08 22.19
N ASP A 183 5.90 11.13 23.20
CA ASP A 183 5.81 12.12 24.29
C ASP A 183 5.85 13.57 23.81
N GLN A 184 6.30 13.83 22.57
CA GLN A 184 6.19 15.15 21.95
C GLN A 184 4.74 15.63 21.76
N PHE A 185 3.78 14.71 21.70
CA PHE A 185 2.33 14.96 21.61
C PHE A 185 1.63 14.23 22.78
N PRO A 186 1.69 14.79 23.99
CA PRO A 186 1.11 14.18 25.18
C PRO A 186 -0.40 14.45 25.27
N LEU A 187 -1.08 13.70 26.13
CA LEU A 187 -2.41 14.07 26.61
C LEU A 187 -2.30 15.29 27.54
N PHE A 188 -3.01 16.37 27.21
CA PHE A 188 -3.20 17.53 28.08
C PHE A 188 -4.53 17.38 28.84
N THR A 189 -4.46 17.35 30.16
CA THR A 189 -5.65 17.29 31.02
C THR A 189 -6.08 18.68 31.46
N LEU A 190 -7.34 18.83 31.87
CA LEU A 190 -7.94 20.12 32.26
C LEU A 190 -7.28 20.74 33.49
N ASP A 191 -6.62 19.93 34.32
CA ASP A 191 -5.83 20.36 35.47
C ASP A 191 -4.43 20.90 35.08
N GLY A 192 -4.12 20.94 33.78
CA GLY A 192 -2.84 21.40 33.25
C GLY A 192 -1.73 20.34 33.33
N ALA A 193 -2.02 19.14 33.83
CA ALA A 193 -1.06 18.05 33.82
C ALA A 193 -0.85 17.52 32.39
N THR A 194 0.34 16.94 32.16
CA THR A 194 0.65 16.23 30.93
C THR A 194 0.87 14.77 31.25
N HIS A 195 0.13 13.89 30.60
CA HIS A 195 0.33 12.45 30.71
C HIS A 195 1.18 11.94 29.54
N GLY A 196 1.39 10.63 29.47
CA GLY A 196 2.21 9.97 28.46
C GLY A 196 1.74 10.24 27.02
N PRO A 197 2.30 9.52 26.04
CA PRO A 197 1.97 9.75 24.64
C PRO A 197 0.49 9.45 24.40
N ASP A 198 -0.21 10.40 23.77
CA ASP A 198 -1.59 10.20 23.31
C ASP A 198 -1.55 9.98 21.79
N PRO A 199 -2.25 8.97 21.23
CA PRO A 199 -2.28 8.77 19.80
C PRO A 199 -2.92 9.95 19.04
N ALA A 200 -2.10 10.85 18.53
CA ALA A 200 -2.54 12.03 17.79
C ALA A 200 -2.83 11.66 16.33
N GLU A 201 -4.07 11.91 15.86
CA GLU A 201 -4.44 11.71 14.45
C GLU A 201 -3.50 12.50 13.54
N THR A 202 -3.11 11.91 12.42
CA THR A 202 -2.11 12.48 11.53
C THR A 202 -2.52 12.31 10.09
N HIS A 203 -2.53 13.41 9.34
CA HIS A 203 -2.82 13.43 7.92
C HIS A 203 -1.56 13.72 7.12
N PHE A 204 -1.34 12.94 6.08
CA PHE A 204 -0.29 13.19 5.10
C PHE A 204 -0.90 13.70 3.81
N SER A 205 -0.26 14.67 3.18
CA SER A 205 -0.76 15.21 1.89
C SER A 205 -0.90 14.14 0.81
N GLY A 206 -0.13 13.04 0.90
CA GLY A 206 -0.15 11.94 -0.05
C GLY A 206 -1.22 10.87 0.20
N THR A 207 -1.87 10.85 1.37
CA THR A 207 -2.84 9.79 1.73
C THR A 207 -4.18 10.36 2.23
N VAL A 208 -4.28 11.66 2.50
CA VAL A 208 -5.50 12.29 3.05
C VAL A 208 -6.74 12.07 2.17
N SER A 209 -6.60 12.04 0.85
CA SER A 209 -7.72 11.76 -0.05
C SER A 209 -8.22 10.31 0.05
N GLU A 210 -7.37 9.39 0.49
CA GLU A 210 -7.72 7.97 0.64
C GLU A 210 -8.62 7.75 1.86
N HIS A 211 -8.47 8.55 2.91
CA HIS A 211 -9.27 8.46 4.13
C HIS A 211 -10.77 8.68 3.85
N ALA A 212 -11.11 9.47 2.84
CA ALA A 212 -12.48 9.79 2.45
C ALA A 212 -13.12 8.77 1.49
N LEU A 213 -12.35 7.78 0.99
CA LEU A 213 -12.90 6.76 0.09
C LEU A 213 -13.82 5.82 0.88
N PRO A 214 -14.91 5.31 0.28
CA PRO A 214 -15.73 4.27 0.91
C PRO A 214 -14.88 3.06 1.32
N GLU A 215 -15.19 2.48 2.48
CA GLU A 215 -14.57 1.23 2.91
C GLU A 215 -15.14 0.05 2.10
N PRO A 216 -14.29 -0.79 1.49
CA PRO A 216 -14.74 -2.02 0.84
C PRO A 216 -15.46 -2.91 1.83
N SER A 217 -16.39 -3.74 1.35
CA SER A 217 -17.01 -4.74 2.21
C SER A 217 -15.97 -5.72 2.74
N SER A 218 -16.08 -6.12 4.01
CA SER A 218 -15.17 -7.09 4.64
C SER A 218 -15.07 -8.40 3.85
N VAL A 219 -16.18 -8.86 3.27
CA VAL A 219 -16.24 -10.04 2.40
C VAL A 219 -15.32 -9.91 1.19
N SER A 220 -15.22 -8.72 0.59
CA SER A 220 -14.43 -8.50 -0.62
C SER A 220 -12.92 -8.57 -0.41
N LEU A 221 -12.46 -8.43 0.84
CA LEU A 221 -11.05 -8.46 1.24
C LEU A 221 -10.75 -9.57 2.27
N ALA A 222 -11.69 -10.49 2.52
CA ALA A 222 -11.55 -11.52 3.54
C ALA A 222 -10.49 -12.59 3.18
N PHE A 223 -10.28 -12.84 1.88
CA PHE A 223 -9.50 -13.97 1.38
C PHE A 223 -8.41 -13.51 0.39
N PRO A 224 -7.34 -12.87 0.85
CA PRO A 224 -6.20 -12.56 -0.01
C PRO A 224 -5.50 -13.84 -0.48
N ALA A 225 -4.81 -13.74 -1.62
CA ALA A 225 -4.02 -14.83 -2.18
C ALA A 225 -2.81 -15.21 -1.31
N LEU A 226 -2.36 -14.29 -0.45
CA LEU A 226 -1.29 -14.49 0.52
C LEU A 226 -1.76 -14.02 1.89
N GLN A 227 -1.67 -14.87 2.90
CA GLN A 227 -2.05 -14.57 4.28
C GLN A 227 -0.83 -14.56 5.21
N LEU A 228 -0.95 -13.82 6.31
CA LEU A 228 0.10 -13.73 7.32
C LEU A 228 0.44 -15.09 7.94
N ALA A 229 -0.53 -15.98 8.11
CA ALA A 229 -0.31 -17.32 8.64
C ALA A 229 0.68 -18.14 7.80
N ALA A 230 0.62 -18.03 6.47
CA ALA A 230 1.54 -18.69 5.56
C ALA A 230 2.90 -17.98 5.45
N LEU A 231 2.93 -16.67 5.67
CA LEU A 231 4.12 -15.84 5.51
C LEU A 231 5.01 -15.79 6.77
N GLY A 232 4.39 -15.67 7.94
CA GLY A 232 5.04 -15.46 9.22
C GLY A 232 5.87 -14.16 9.32
N SER A 233 6.50 -13.97 10.48
CA SER A 233 7.40 -12.82 10.72
C SER A 233 8.66 -12.87 9.84
N THR A 234 9.16 -14.07 9.53
CA THR A 234 10.32 -14.28 8.67
C THR A 234 10.05 -13.78 7.25
N GLY A 235 8.90 -14.12 6.68
CA GLY A 235 8.52 -13.65 5.35
C GLY A 235 8.27 -12.13 5.32
N LEU A 236 7.66 -11.56 6.36
CA LEU A 236 7.52 -10.09 6.48
C LEU A 236 8.87 -9.39 6.57
N LYS A 237 9.82 -9.93 7.34
CA LYS A 237 11.19 -9.42 7.39
C LYS A 237 11.85 -9.50 6.02
N ARG A 238 11.77 -10.66 5.35
CA ARG A 238 12.34 -10.85 4.01
C ARG A 238 11.76 -9.85 3.01
N TRP A 239 10.45 -9.64 3.01
CA TRP A 239 9.80 -8.65 2.15
C TRP A 239 10.30 -7.23 2.43
N THR A 240 10.32 -6.81 3.70
CA THR A 240 10.75 -5.46 4.07
C THR A 240 12.23 -5.22 3.79
N ASP A 241 13.08 -6.25 3.91
CA ASP A 241 14.49 -6.18 3.53
C ASP A 241 14.67 -6.10 2.01
N LEU A 242 13.92 -6.89 1.22
CA LEU A 242 13.92 -6.80 -0.25
C LEU A 242 13.45 -5.43 -0.73
N TYR A 243 12.35 -4.91 -0.17
CA TYR A 243 11.78 -3.62 -0.55
C TYR A 243 12.70 -2.43 -0.23
N ALA A 244 13.65 -2.60 0.69
CA ALA A 244 14.69 -1.64 1.00
C ALA A 244 15.68 -1.45 -0.15
N ASP A 245 15.94 -2.51 -0.92
CA ASP A 245 16.78 -2.46 -2.09
C ASP A 245 16.06 -1.70 -3.21
N GLU A 246 16.67 -0.60 -3.65
CA GLU A 246 16.11 0.24 -4.72
C GLU A 246 15.93 -0.56 -6.03
N ARG A 247 16.80 -1.52 -6.32
CA ARG A 247 16.70 -2.35 -7.54
C ARG A 247 15.45 -3.23 -7.50
N PHE A 248 15.17 -3.83 -6.35
CA PHE A 248 13.95 -4.60 -6.15
C PHE A 248 12.71 -3.71 -6.15
N ARG A 249 12.78 -2.55 -5.50
CA ARG A 249 11.66 -1.59 -5.45
C ARG A 249 11.24 -1.12 -6.85
N ARG A 250 12.19 -0.94 -7.77
CA ARG A 250 11.91 -0.63 -9.18
C ARG A 250 11.14 -1.75 -9.90
N ALA A 251 11.15 -2.99 -9.40
CA ALA A 251 10.30 -4.07 -9.88
C ALA A 251 8.94 -4.08 -9.17
N ALA A 252 8.92 -4.01 -7.84
CA ALA A 252 7.70 -4.19 -7.05
C ALA A 252 6.75 -2.99 -7.13
N GLN A 253 7.27 -1.77 -7.03
CA GLN A 253 6.45 -0.56 -6.92
C GLN A 253 5.58 -0.31 -8.16
N PRO A 254 6.06 -0.43 -9.42
CA PRO A 254 5.18 -0.24 -10.58
C PRO A 254 4.00 -1.21 -10.61
N VAL A 255 4.17 -2.45 -10.15
CA VAL A 255 3.08 -3.43 -10.06
C VAL A 255 2.07 -3.00 -9.01
N ALA A 256 2.54 -2.61 -7.82
CA ALA A 256 1.70 -2.10 -6.75
C ALA A 256 0.90 -0.87 -7.22
N GLU A 257 1.53 0.08 -7.92
CA GLU A 257 0.86 1.27 -8.44
C GLU A 257 -0.16 0.95 -9.54
N VAL A 258 0.12 -0.02 -10.43
CA VAL A 258 -0.88 -0.50 -11.41
C VAL A 258 -2.09 -1.12 -10.71
N ILE A 259 -1.88 -1.93 -9.67
CA ILE A 259 -2.95 -2.52 -8.87
C ILE A 259 -3.74 -1.42 -8.12
N ASN A 260 -3.04 -0.41 -7.63
CA ASN A 260 -3.62 0.71 -6.89
C ASN A 260 -4.32 1.75 -7.79
N GLY A 261 -4.28 1.56 -9.11
CA GLY A 261 -5.00 2.38 -10.08
C GLY A 261 -4.27 3.64 -10.52
N ALA A 262 -2.93 3.63 -10.55
CA ALA A 262 -2.12 4.78 -11.01
C ALA A 262 -2.36 5.18 -12.47
N ALA A 263 -2.93 4.29 -13.29
CA ALA A 263 -3.32 4.58 -14.67
C ALA A 263 -4.70 4.00 -14.98
N THR A 264 -5.61 4.84 -15.51
CA THR A 264 -6.93 4.40 -15.99
C THR A 264 -6.82 3.66 -17.33
N PHE A 265 -5.87 4.07 -18.18
CA PHE A 265 -5.61 3.44 -19.48
C PHE A 265 -4.82 2.13 -19.35
N ILE A 266 -5.02 1.20 -20.28
CA ILE A 266 -4.44 -0.15 -20.21
C ILE A 266 -3.00 -0.15 -20.74
N GLU A 267 -2.69 0.68 -21.73
CA GLU A 267 -1.37 0.79 -22.36
C GLU A 267 -0.29 1.19 -21.35
N PRO A 268 -0.47 2.24 -20.51
CA PRO A 268 0.51 2.56 -19.48
C PRO A 268 0.61 1.48 -18.41
N GLN A 269 -0.49 0.78 -18.07
CA GLN A 269 -0.46 -0.34 -17.14
C GLN A 269 0.42 -1.47 -17.68
N LEU A 270 0.26 -1.85 -18.95
CA LEU A 270 1.08 -2.87 -19.58
C LEU A 270 2.56 -2.46 -19.61
N MET A 271 2.87 -1.21 -19.98
CA MET A 271 4.25 -0.72 -20.01
C MET A 271 4.91 -0.80 -18.63
N MET A 272 4.19 -0.42 -17.57
CA MET A 272 4.67 -0.51 -16.19
C MET A 272 4.87 -1.97 -15.74
N LEU A 273 3.92 -2.86 -16.05
CA LEU A 273 4.01 -4.27 -15.71
C LEU A 273 5.15 -4.98 -16.47
N ALA A 274 5.31 -4.70 -17.76
CA ALA A 274 6.38 -5.26 -18.58
C ALA A 274 7.76 -4.80 -18.08
N ALA A 275 7.90 -3.53 -17.72
CA ALA A 275 9.12 -3.01 -17.10
C ALA A 275 9.40 -3.68 -15.74
N ALA A 276 8.37 -3.86 -14.91
CA ALA A 276 8.49 -4.56 -13.63
C ALA A 276 8.95 -6.01 -13.80
N LEU A 277 8.37 -6.76 -14.75
CA LEU A 277 8.78 -8.13 -15.06
C LEU A 277 10.22 -8.21 -15.55
N ASP A 278 10.66 -7.24 -16.37
CA ASP A 278 12.07 -7.17 -16.77
C ASP A 278 13.01 -6.93 -15.57
N TYR A 279 12.61 -6.06 -14.63
CA TYR A 279 13.34 -5.84 -13.39
C TYR A 279 13.31 -7.04 -12.43
N PHE A 280 12.20 -7.79 -12.33
CA PHE A 280 12.17 -9.03 -11.55
C PHE A 280 13.15 -10.06 -12.12
N GLY A 281 13.14 -10.28 -13.44
CA GLY A 281 14.11 -11.15 -14.10
C GLY A 281 15.56 -10.67 -13.90
N TYR A 282 15.81 -9.36 -14.00
CA TYR A 282 17.13 -8.79 -13.69
C TYR A 282 17.59 -9.12 -12.27
N TYR A 283 16.73 -8.81 -11.30
CA TYR A 283 17.06 -8.81 -9.90
C TYR A 283 17.34 -10.22 -9.40
N ARG A 284 16.49 -11.18 -9.79
CA ARG A 284 16.56 -12.57 -9.32
C ARG A 284 17.73 -13.34 -9.92
N TYR A 285 18.13 -13.02 -11.15
CA TYR A 285 19.10 -13.82 -11.90
C TYR A 285 20.43 -13.10 -12.17
N ALA A 286 20.62 -11.90 -11.61
CA ALA A 286 21.86 -11.11 -11.71
C ALA A 286 22.36 -10.93 -13.15
N ASP A 287 21.44 -10.86 -14.13
CA ASP A 287 21.80 -10.82 -15.55
C ASP A 287 22.56 -9.54 -15.93
N ARG A 288 23.27 -9.56 -17.06
CA ARG A 288 23.89 -8.34 -17.62
C ARG A 288 22.82 -7.29 -18.00
N LYS A 289 23.23 -6.01 -18.03
CA LYS A 289 22.35 -4.85 -18.32
C LYS A 289 21.68 -4.89 -19.70
N SER A 290 22.23 -5.58 -20.69
CA SER A 290 21.67 -5.68 -22.04
C SER A 290 21.18 -7.10 -22.30
N ARG A 291 19.86 -7.29 -22.23
CA ARG A 291 19.20 -8.55 -22.57
C ARG A 291 17.80 -8.28 -23.12
N PRO A 292 17.26 -9.17 -23.97
CA PRO A 292 15.90 -9.02 -24.45
C PRO A 292 14.89 -9.17 -23.31
N MET A 293 13.90 -8.27 -23.24
CA MET A 293 12.85 -8.28 -22.21
C MET A 293 12.13 -9.63 -22.09
N GLN A 294 11.87 -10.31 -23.22
CA GLN A 294 11.23 -11.63 -23.20
C GLN A 294 12.03 -12.69 -22.43
N ALA A 295 13.36 -12.57 -22.37
CA ALA A 295 14.18 -13.51 -21.60
C ALA A 295 13.95 -13.34 -20.09
N SER A 296 13.86 -12.09 -19.63
CA SER A 296 13.53 -11.77 -18.22
C SER A 296 12.13 -12.24 -17.85
N ILE A 297 11.15 -12.02 -18.75
CA ILE A 297 9.76 -12.44 -18.53
C ILE A 297 9.65 -13.97 -18.49
N LEU A 298 10.35 -14.68 -19.38
CA LEU A 298 10.37 -16.14 -19.38
C LEU A 298 10.90 -16.69 -18.05
N LYS A 299 11.99 -16.11 -17.53
CA LYS A 299 12.51 -16.47 -16.21
C LYS A 299 11.49 -16.24 -15.08
N CYS A 300 10.72 -15.16 -15.14
CA CYS A 300 9.63 -14.93 -14.19
C CYS A 300 8.54 -16.02 -14.27
N LEU A 301 8.16 -16.45 -15.48
CA LEU A 301 7.23 -17.56 -15.68
C LEU A 301 7.80 -18.86 -15.10
N ASP A 302 9.06 -19.17 -15.37
CA ASP A 302 9.71 -20.39 -14.92
C ASP A 302 9.86 -20.43 -13.39
N SER A 303 10.29 -19.33 -12.75
CA SER A 303 10.39 -19.26 -11.28
C SER A 303 9.07 -19.42 -10.55
N ALA A 304 7.98 -18.96 -11.17
CA ALA A 304 6.64 -19.01 -10.59
C ALA A 304 5.88 -20.29 -11.00
N ASP A 305 6.52 -21.16 -11.80
CA ASP A 305 5.93 -22.35 -12.41
C ASP A 305 4.59 -22.08 -13.09
N LEU A 306 4.53 -20.97 -13.84
CA LEU A 306 3.31 -20.52 -14.51
C LEU A 306 3.23 -21.13 -15.91
N ASP A 307 2.21 -21.92 -16.16
CA ASP A 307 1.92 -22.45 -17.50
C ASP A 307 0.43 -22.36 -17.83
N TRP A 308 0.15 -22.02 -19.08
CA TRP A 308 -1.21 -21.90 -19.61
C TRP A 308 -1.27 -22.46 -21.04
N PRO A 309 -1.15 -23.79 -21.20
CA PRO A 309 -1.02 -24.42 -22.50
C PRO A 309 -2.25 -24.21 -23.41
N THR A 310 -3.41 -23.87 -22.83
CA THR A 310 -4.64 -23.54 -23.57
C THR A 310 -4.56 -22.24 -24.34
N ILE A 311 -3.69 -21.30 -23.91
CA ILE A 311 -3.50 -20.01 -24.59
C ILE A 311 -2.17 -19.90 -25.31
N GLY A 312 -1.14 -20.68 -24.95
CA GLY A 312 0.16 -20.67 -25.63
C GLY A 312 1.31 -21.12 -24.74
N THR A 313 2.50 -21.29 -25.33
CA THR A 313 3.69 -21.69 -24.57
C THR A 313 4.22 -20.55 -23.70
N ARG A 314 4.96 -20.86 -22.62
CA ARG A 314 5.65 -19.85 -21.79
C ARG A 314 6.51 -18.89 -22.63
N ALA A 315 7.23 -19.41 -23.62
CA ALA A 315 8.05 -18.63 -24.53
C ALA A 315 7.19 -17.70 -25.42
N GLY A 316 6.05 -18.20 -25.94
CA GLY A 316 5.09 -17.41 -26.70
C GLY A 316 4.51 -16.26 -25.86
N ILE A 317 4.10 -16.53 -24.63
CA ILE A 317 3.56 -15.52 -23.69
C ILE A 317 4.61 -14.45 -23.37
N ALA A 318 5.83 -14.84 -23.06
CA ALA A 318 6.92 -13.91 -22.78
C ALA A 318 7.23 -12.99 -23.97
N ARG A 319 7.21 -13.55 -25.20
CA ARG A 319 7.36 -12.79 -26.44
C ARG A 319 6.17 -11.87 -26.69
N ALA A 320 4.94 -12.32 -26.44
CA ALA A 320 3.75 -11.50 -26.63
C ALA A 320 3.77 -10.24 -25.75
N ILE A 321 4.09 -10.37 -24.46
CA ILE A 321 4.23 -9.21 -23.56
C ILE A 321 5.32 -8.26 -24.06
N SER A 322 6.49 -8.79 -24.44
CA SER A 322 7.62 -8.00 -24.95
C SER A 322 7.27 -7.27 -26.26
N ASN A 323 6.65 -7.97 -27.22
CA ASN A 323 6.25 -7.43 -28.52
C ASN A 323 5.24 -6.29 -28.33
N VAL A 324 4.16 -6.52 -27.59
CA VAL A 324 3.12 -5.50 -27.38
C VAL A 324 3.70 -4.29 -26.65
N ASN A 325 4.54 -4.48 -25.62
CA ASN A 325 5.21 -3.36 -24.98
C ASN A 325 6.10 -2.56 -25.96
N ASN A 326 6.80 -3.22 -26.88
CA ASN A 326 7.62 -2.52 -27.88
C ASN A 326 6.76 -1.79 -28.91
N ASP A 327 5.63 -2.38 -29.32
CA ASP A 327 4.65 -1.76 -30.21
C ASP A 327 4.04 -0.49 -29.59
N LEU A 328 3.82 -0.47 -28.28
CA LEU A 328 3.34 0.72 -27.56
C LEU A 328 4.40 1.82 -27.38
N LYS A 329 5.69 1.46 -27.32
CA LYS A 329 6.81 2.41 -27.11
C LYS A 329 7.22 3.15 -28.39
N HIS A 330 7.03 2.52 -29.54
CA HIS A 330 7.56 2.98 -30.82
C HIS A 330 6.43 3.51 -31.72
N PRO A 331 6.32 4.84 -31.93
CA PRO A 331 5.19 5.43 -32.65
C PRO A 331 5.15 5.04 -34.14
N ASP A 332 6.29 4.60 -34.69
CA ASP A 332 6.48 4.12 -36.06
C ASP A 332 5.96 2.69 -36.28
N ARG A 333 5.58 1.97 -35.22
CA ARG A 333 4.98 0.64 -35.36
C ARG A 333 3.49 0.74 -35.65
N GLU A 334 3.12 0.46 -36.90
CA GLU A 334 1.73 0.49 -37.37
C GLU A 334 0.84 -0.57 -36.72
N ARG A 335 1.42 -1.62 -36.16
CA ARG A 335 0.69 -2.75 -35.59
C ARG A 335 0.36 -2.50 -34.12
N ARG A 336 -0.84 -1.97 -33.83
CA ARG A 336 -1.38 -1.94 -32.47
C ARG A 336 -2.14 -3.23 -32.15
N PRO A 337 -2.02 -3.78 -30.93
CA PRO A 337 -2.89 -4.87 -30.49
C PRO A 337 -4.35 -4.41 -30.50
N ASP A 338 -5.29 -5.32 -30.76
CA ASP A 338 -6.70 -5.05 -30.51
C ASP A 338 -6.97 -4.93 -29.00
N SER A 339 -8.17 -4.47 -28.64
CA SER A 339 -8.53 -4.24 -27.24
C SER A 339 -8.55 -5.52 -26.40
N ASP A 340 -8.92 -6.65 -27.00
CA ASP A 340 -9.01 -7.95 -26.30
C ASP A 340 -7.61 -8.49 -26.00
N ALA A 341 -6.72 -8.46 -27.00
CA ALA A 341 -5.32 -8.83 -26.85
C ALA A 341 -4.61 -7.95 -25.83
N LEU A 342 -4.86 -6.62 -25.86
CA LEU A 342 -4.28 -5.68 -24.90
C LEU A 342 -4.78 -5.95 -23.46
N ARG A 343 -6.07 -6.23 -23.27
CA ARG A 343 -6.62 -6.62 -21.96
C ARG A 343 -6.02 -7.94 -21.47
N GLY A 344 -6.01 -8.96 -22.31
CA GLY A 344 -5.50 -10.29 -21.98
C GLY A 344 -4.02 -10.28 -21.62
N VAL A 345 -3.19 -9.61 -22.42
CA VAL A 345 -1.74 -9.51 -22.16
C VAL A 345 -1.42 -8.71 -20.90
N THR A 346 -2.21 -7.68 -20.60
CA THR A 346 -2.08 -6.89 -19.36
C THR A 346 -2.47 -7.73 -18.15
N ALA A 347 -3.55 -8.51 -18.24
CA ALA A 347 -3.97 -9.44 -17.20
C ALA A 347 -2.90 -10.52 -16.94
N LEU A 348 -2.32 -11.10 -18.00
CA LEU A 348 -1.19 -12.03 -17.90
C LEU A 348 -0.01 -11.39 -17.17
N ALA A 349 0.44 -10.22 -17.63
CA ALA A 349 1.57 -9.52 -17.02
C ALA A 349 1.33 -9.23 -15.52
N ARG A 350 0.09 -8.86 -15.15
CA ARG A 350 -0.30 -8.65 -13.76
C ARG A 350 -0.22 -9.92 -12.92
N VAL A 351 -0.75 -11.04 -13.40
CA VAL A 351 -0.70 -12.32 -12.67
C VAL A 351 0.72 -12.83 -12.54
N ILE A 352 1.52 -12.77 -13.61
CA ILE A 352 2.94 -13.17 -13.59
C ILE A 352 3.70 -12.35 -12.54
N ALA A 353 3.48 -11.02 -12.53
CA ALA A 353 4.14 -10.13 -11.59
C ALA A 353 3.72 -10.41 -10.14
N ARG A 354 2.43 -10.68 -9.89
CA ARG A 354 1.94 -11.04 -8.55
C ARG A 354 2.49 -12.36 -8.05
N ALA A 355 2.58 -13.36 -8.91
CA ALA A 355 3.09 -14.68 -8.57
C ALA A 355 4.55 -14.65 -8.08
N GLN A 356 5.33 -13.63 -8.47
CA GLN A 356 6.73 -13.51 -8.07
C GLN A 356 6.91 -13.47 -6.54
N VAL A 357 5.94 -12.88 -5.83
CA VAL A 357 5.99 -12.68 -4.37
C VAL A 357 6.01 -14.00 -3.61
N PHE A 358 5.29 -15.03 -4.08
CA PHE A 358 5.25 -16.33 -3.39
C PHE A 358 6.63 -16.97 -3.30
N ASP A 359 7.35 -17.04 -4.43
CA ASP A 359 8.71 -17.59 -4.47
C ASP A 359 9.72 -16.67 -3.75
N LEU A 360 9.60 -15.33 -3.95
CA LEU A 360 10.48 -14.36 -3.29
C LEU A 360 10.39 -14.39 -1.76
N LEU A 361 9.24 -14.80 -1.21
CA LEU A 361 9.03 -14.86 0.22
C LEU A 361 9.20 -16.28 0.77
N GLY A 362 9.44 -17.28 -0.08
CA GLY A 362 9.59 -18.68 0.32
C GLY A 362 8.31 -19.25 0.92
N VAL A 363 7.16 -18.81 0.42
CA VAL A 363 5.85 -19.32 0.85
C VAL A 363 5.66 -20.70 0.22
N ASP A 364 4.96 -21.59 0.94
CA ASP A 364 4.66 -22.93 0.46
C ASP A 364 3.99 -22.94 -0.93
N THR A 365 4.31 -23.98 -1.70
CA THR A 365 3.79 -24.25 -3.03
C THR A 365 2.26 -24.33 -3.02
N ASP A 366 1.64 -24.73 -1.91
CA ASP A 366 0.19 -24.79 -1.75
C ASP A 366 -0.48 -23.41 -1.87
N ALA A 367 0.08 -22.38 -1.23
CA ALA A 367 -0.47 -21.03 -1.32
C ALA A 367 -0.36 -20.46 -2.74
N ARG A 368 0.78 -20.73 -3.41
CA ARG A 368 0.95 -20.38 -4.83
C ARG A 368 -0.07 -21.11 -5.69
N THR A 369 -0.23 -22.41 -5.49
CA THR A 369 -1.19 -23.24 -6.25
C THR A 369 -2.63 -22.76 -6.04
N ALA A 370 -3.01 -22.41 -4.81
CA ALA A 370 -4.31 -21.84 -4.48
C ALA A 370 -4.53 -20.50 -5.21
N PHE A 371 -3.52 -19.62 -5.25
CA PHE A 371 -3.57 -18.38 -6.03
C PHE A 371 -3.81 -18.64 -7.51
N LEU A 372 -3.09 -19.58 -8.13
CA LEU A 372 -3.24 -19.88 -9.56
C LEU A 372 -4.60 -20.50 -9.90
N ARG A 373 -5.20 -21.22 -8.94
CA ARG A 373 -6.56 -21.76 -9.04
C ARG A 373 -7.64 -20.78 -8.60
N SER A 374 -7.30 -19.58 -8.17
CA SER A 374 -8.29 -18.55 -7.83
C SER A 374 -8.87 -17.91 -9.09
N ILE A 375 -9.95 -17.15 -8.93
CA ILE A 375 -10.50 -16.32 -10.02
C ILE A 375 -9.42 -15.37 -10.55
N ASP A 376 -8.63 -14.75 -9.67
CA ASP A 376 -7.56 -13.84 -10.06
C ASP A 376 -6.50 -14.52 -10.94
N GLY A 377 -6.14 -15.77 -10.61
CA GLY A 377 -5.14 -16.56 -11.34
C GLY A 377 -5.63 -17.04 -12.71
N ARG A 378 -6.92 -17.38 -12.83
CA ARG A 378 -7.55 -17.82 -14.08
C ARG A 378 -8.06 -16.68 -14.97
N TRP A 379 -8.28 -15.50 -14.40
CA TRP A 379 -8.83 -14.35 -15.13
C TRP A 379 -8.13 -14.05 -16.47
N PRO A 380 -6.79 -14.12 -16.60
CA PRO A 380 -6.13 -13.88 -17.88
C PRO A 380 -6.49 -14.93 -18.93
N THR A 381 -6.53 -16.22 -18.55
CA THR A 381 -6.92 -17.30 -19.48
C THR A 381 -8.38 -17.20 -19.85
N ASP A 382 -9.26 -16.87 -18.90
CA ASP A 382 -10.69 -16.72 -19.15
C ASP A 382 -10.96 -15.55 -20.12
N THR A 383 -10.22 -14.45 -19.97
CA THR A 383 -10.29 -13.28 -20.86
C THR A 383 -9.85 -13.62 -22.29
N LEU A 384 -8.73 -14.33 -22.46
CA LEU A 384 -8.24 -14.71 -23.78
C LEU A 384 -9.13 -15.77 -24.44
N ASN A 385 -9.54 -16.80 -23.69
CA ASN A 385 -10.40 -17.86 -24.20
C ASN A 385 -11.79 -17.35 -24.60
N SER A 386 -12.41 -16.47 -23.79
CA SER A 386 -13.69 -15.85 -24.14
C SER A 386 -13.61 -14.95 -25.38
N SER A 387 -12.42 -14.43 -25.68
CA SER A 387 -12.15 -13.67 -26.90
C SER A 387 -11.72 -14.55 -28.09
N GLY A 388 -11.63 -15.88 -27.89
CA GLY A 388 -11.13 -16.81 -28.89
C GLY A 388 -9.65 -16.61 -29.23
N LEU A 389 -8.85 -16.01 -28.34
CA LEU A 389 -7.45 -15.66 -28.61
C LEU A 389 -6.48 -16.71 -28.07
N THR A 390 -5.53 -17.09 -28.93
CA THR A 390 -4.33 -17.87 -28.57
C THR A 390 -3.06 -17.11 -28.95
N ILE A 391 -1.93 -17.51 -28.39
CA ILE A 391 -0.62 -16.90 -28.55
C ILE A 391 0.32 -17.94 -29.17
N THR A 392 0.82 -17.61 -30.35
CA THR A 392 1.83 -18.42 -31.04
C THR A 392 3.19 -18.34 -30.33
N ASP A 393 4.09 -19.28 -30.61
CA ASP A 393 5.48 -19.21 -30.11
C ASP A 393 6.20 -17.92 -30.55
N GLY A 394 5.80 -17.30 -31.65
CA GLY A 394 6.31 -16.00 -32.10
C GLY A 394 5.83 -14.81 -31.26
N GLY A 395 4.94 -15.01 -30.29
CA GLY A 395 4.32 -13.96 -29.50
C GLY A 395 3.27 -13.15 -30.26
N LYS A 396 2.60 -13.77 -31.24
CA LYS A 396 1.48 -13.17 -31.99
C LYS A 396 0.16 -13.75 -31.51
N PHE A 397 -0.84 -12.88 -31.34
CA PHE A 397 -2.22 -13.26 -31.07
C PHE A 397 -2.89 -13.79 -32.35
N VAL A 398 -3.60 -14.90 -32.22
CA VAL A 398 -4.41 -15.54 -33.28
C VAL A 398 -5.80 -15.74 -32.73
N ARG A 399 -6.82 -15.34 -33.51
CA ARG A 399 -8.21 -15.58 -33.16
C ARG A 399 -8.65 -16.90 -33.78
N ASN A 400 -9.11 -17.82 -32.95
CA ASN A 400 -9.72 -19.07 -33.40
C ASN A 400 -11.02 -18.71 -34.14
N ALA A 401 -11.18 -19.27 -35.34
CA ALA A 401 -12.33 -19.03 -36.21
C ALA A 401 -13.60 -19.65 -35.64
#